data_AF-A0A9X0P0K7-F1
#
_entry.id   AF-A0A9X0P0K7-F1
#
_cell.length_a   1.000
_cell.length_b   1.000
_cell.length_c   1.000
_cell.angle_alpha   90.00
_cell.angle_beta   90.00
_cell.angle_gamma   90.00
#
_symmetry.space_group_name_H-M   'P 1'
#
loop_
_entity.id
_entity.type
_entity.pdbx_description
1 polymer ?
#
loop_
_entity_poly.entity_id
_entity_poly.type
_entity_poly.pdbx_seq_one_letter_code
_entity_poly.pdbx_strand_id
1 'polypeptide(L)'
;MPVSLTLFLAAMAASLMVSGAAAIAALREPALGLKPLWALLALTGLGGAALVPAVPGAFYWFLGMALPTASFSAAAGSWQPEVLRVLFPFGALAVLVRIAVHRRRQRVSRGRDGALAGRR
;
A
#
# COMPACT_ATOMS: atom_id res chain seq x y z
N MET A 1 8.97 -22.28 14.22
CA MET A 1 8.35 -20.97 14.53
C MET A 1 6.86 -21.17 14.73
N PRO A 2 6.21 -20.46 15.67
CA PRO A 2 4.76 -20.55 15.85
C PRO A 2 4.02 -20.13 14.56
N VAL A 3 2.96 -20.87 14.20
CA VAL A 3 2.19 -20.65 12.96
C VAL A 3 1.68 -19.22 12.84
N SER A 4 1.23 -18.64 13.95
CA SER A 4 0.73 -17.27 14.02
C SER A 4 1.80 -16.22 13.68
N LEU A 5 3.06 -16.44 14.09
CA LEU A 5 4.19 -15.59 13.71
C LEU A 5 4.51 -15.70 12.22
N THR A 6 4.49 -16.91 11.66
CA THR A 6 4.69 -17.11 10.22
C THR A 6 3.62 -16.39 9.40
N LEU A 7 2.35 -16.51 9.80
CA LEU A 7 1.23 -15.83 9.13
C LEU A 7 1.35 -14.30 9.25
N PHE A 8 1.77 -13.79 10.41
CA PHE A 8 1.97 -12.35 10.61
C PHE A 8 3.07 -11.78 9.71
N LEU A 9 4.23 -12.44 9.65
CA LEU A 9 5.33 -12.02 8.78
C LEU A 9 4.97 -12.12 7.30
N ALA A 10 4.24 -13.16 6.91
CA ALA A 10 3.70 -13.30 5.56
C ALA A 10 2.73 -12.15 5.22
N ALA A 11 1.86 -11.77 6.15
CA ALA A 11 0.95 -10.63 5.99
C ALA A 11 1.69 -9.29 5.87
N MET A 12 2.74 -9.07 6.68
CA MET A 12 3.62 -7.90 6.56
C MET A 12 4.27 -7.81 5.18
N ALA A 13 4.86 -8.92 4.73
CA ALA A 13 5.52 -9.00 3.42
C ALA A 13 4.52 -8.74 2.29
N ALA A 14 3.36 -9.38 2.32
CA ALA A 14 2.30 -9.17 1.33
C ALA A 14 1.82 -7.71 1.30
N SER A 15 1.61 -7.09 2.45
CA SER A 15 1.18 -5.68 2.54
C SER A 15 2.23 -4.75 1.94
N LEU A 16 3.52 -4.97 2.25
CA LEU A 16 4.62 -4.19 1.67
C LEU A 16 4.69 -4.36 0.15
N MET A 17 4.55 -5.59 -0.35
CA MET A 17 4.57 -5.85 -1.80
C MET A 17 3.42 -5.14 -2.51
N VAL A 18 2.20 -5.21 -1.97
CA VAL A 18 1.03 -4.55 -2.56
C VAL A 18 1.18 -3.02 -2.54
N SER A 19 1.57 -2.46 -1.40
CA SER A 19 1.81 -1.01 -1.27
C SER A 19 2.94 -0.52 -2.19
N GLY A 20 4.06 -1.25 -2.26
CA GLY A 20 5.18 -0.92 -3.13
C GLY A 20 4.81 -1.02 -4.61
N ALA A 21 4.11 -2.08 -5.01
CA ALA A 21 3.64 -2.24 -6.38
C ALA A 21 2.67 -1.13 -6.79
N ALA A 22 1.73 -0.76 -5.90
CA ALA A 22 0.80 0.35 -6.15
C ALA A 22 1.53 1.70 -6.24
N ALA A 23 2.53 1.96 -5.39
CA ALA A 23 3.34 3.17 -5.43
C ALA A 23 4.12 3.27 -6.76
N ILE A 24 4.79 2.19 -7.17
CA ILE A 24 5.51 2.11 -8.44
C ILE A 24 4.54 2.30 -9.61
N ALA A 25 3.37 1.66 -9.57
CA ALA A 25 2.35 1.81 -10.60
C ALA A 25 1.88 3.27 -10.73
N ALA A 26 1.65 3.96 -9.61
CA ALA A 26 1.27 5.38 -9.61
C ALA A 26 2.35 6.28 -10.23
N LEU A 27 3.62 6.05 -9.89
CA LEU A 27 4.74 6.80 -10.46
C LEU A 27 4.90 6.55 -11.97
N ARG A 28 4.70 5.30 -12.40
CA ARG A 28 4.82 4.89 -13.81
C ARG A 28 3.60 5.25 -14.65
N GLU A 29 2.46 5.58 -14.06
CA GLU A 29 1.23 5.84 -14.83
C GLU A 29 1.35 7.11 -15.69
N PRO A 30 1.16 7.03 -17.02
CA PRO A 30 1.28 8.17 -17.91
C PRO A 30 0.13 9.18 -17.74
N ALA A 31 0.48 10.46 -17.71
CA ALA A 31 -0.45 11.58 -17.54
C ALA A 31 -1.34 11.50 -16.27
N LEU A 32 -0.94 10.70 -15.27
CA LEU A 32 -1.51 10.80 -13.93
C LEU A 32 -0.87 12.00 -13.22
N GLY A 33 -1.69 13.00 -12.87
CA GLY A 33 -1.24 14.15 -12.08
C GLY A 33 -0.98 13.77 -10.61
N LEU A 34 -0.15 14.56 -9.92
CA LEU A 34 0.18 14.37 -8.49
C LEU A 34 0.76 12.99 -8.14
N LYS A 35 1.55 12.41 -9.04
CA LYS A 35 2.22 11.10 -8.86
C LYS A 35 2.87 10.88 -7.48
N PRO A 36 3.68 11.81 -6.92
CA PRO A 36 4.29 11.60 -5.61
C PRO A 36 3.24 11.49 -4.49
N LEU A 37 2.15 12.25 -4.56
CA LEU A 37 1.06 12.15 -3.59
C LEU A 37 0.39 10.77 -3.64
N TRP A 38 0.12 10.25 -4.84
CA TRP A 38 -0.44 8.91 -4.99
C TRP A 38 0.52 7.81 -4.53
N ALA A 39 1.83 7.99 -4.74
CA ALA A 39 2.84 7.06 -4.26
C ALA A 39 2.89 7.04 -2.72
N LEU A 40 2.83 8.20 -2.07
CA LEU A 40 2.74 8.28 -0.60
C LEU A 40 1.42 7.66 -0.11
N LEU A 41 0.30 7.97 -0.76
CA LEU A 41 -0.99 7.38 -0.41
C LEU A 41 -0.96 5.85 -0.48
N ALA A 42 -0.27 5.25 -1.46
CA ALA A 42 -0.14 3.80 -1.57
C ALA A 42 0.54 3.14 -0.35
N LEU A 43 1.31 3.91 0.42
CA LEU A 43 1.98 3.46 1.64
C LEU A 43 1.15 3.71 2.91
N THR A 44 -0.05 4.28 2.82
CA THR A 44 -0.93 4.47 3.98
C THR A 44 -1.73 3.20 4.27
N GLY A 45 -1.75 2.83 5.55
CA GLY A 45 -2.52 1.70 6.07
C GLY A 45 -3.55 2.11 7.08
N LEU A 46 -4.55 1.24 7.27
CA LEU A 46 -5.65 1.44 8.23
C LEU A 46 -5.85 0.20 9.10
N GLY A 47 -5.76 0.37 10.41
CA GLY A 47 -5.87 -0.69 11.43
C GLY A 47 -4.87 -1.81 11.21
N GLY A 48 -4.83 -2.80 12.10
CA GLY A 48 -4.02 -4.00 11.89
C GLY A 48 -3.50 -4.63 13.17
N ALA A 49 -2.40 -5.35 13.06
CA ALA A 49 -1.82 -6.13 14.14
C ALA A 49 -0.40 -5.66 14.47
N ALA A 50 -0.03 -5.74 15.74
CA ALA A 50 1.31 -5.50 16.22
C ALA A 50 1.86 -6.72 16.95
N LEU A 51 3.13 -7.02 16.72
CA LEU A 51 3.90 -8.05 17.39
C LEU A 51 5.00 -7.38 18.22
N VAL A 52 5.13 -7.80 19.48
CA VAL A 52 6.22 -7.40 20.37
C VAL A 52 7.16 -8.59 20.50
N PRO A 53 8.37 -8.58 19.89
CA PRO A 53 9.26 -9.75 19.89
C PRO A 53 9.66 -10.23 21.29
N ALA A 54 9.67 -9.34 22.29
CA ALA A 54 9.91 -9.68 23.69
C ALA A 54 8.77 -10.50 24.33
N VAL A 55 7.56 -10.48 23.75
CA VAL A 55 6.40 -11.27 24.19
C VAL A 55 5.88 -12.08 22.99
N PRO A 56 6.60 -13.14 22.57
CA PRO A 56 6.39 -13.82 21.28
C PRO A 56 5.08 -14.60 21.16
N GLY A 57 4.19 -14.53 22.15
CA GLY A 57 2.89 -15.19 22.16
C GLY A 57 1.68 -14.29 21.91
N ALA A 58 1.84 -12.96 21.84
CA ALA A 58 0.72 -12.02 21.78
C ALA A 58 0.76 -11.12 20.53
N PHE A 59 -0.36 -11.05 19.82
CA PHE A 59 -0.62 -10.05 18.78
C PHE A 59 -1.64 -9.05 19.28
N TYR A 60 -1.36 -7.77 19.10
CA TYR A 60 -2.24 -6.69 19.51
C TYR A 60 -2.92 -6.11 18.30
N TRP A 61 -4.26 -6.16 18.28
CA TRP A 61 -5.04 -5.51 17.23
C TRP A 61 -5.29 -4.05 17.57
N PHE A 62 -5.23 -3.19 16.57
CA PHE A 62 -5.48 -1.76 16.73
C PHE A 62 -6.22 -1.19 15.53
N LEU A 63 -6.88 -0.05 15.75
CA LEU A 63 -7.50 0.76 14.71
C LEU A 63 -6.79 2.11 14.65
N GLY A 64 -6.37 2.52 13.45
CA GLY A 64 -5.67 3.79 13.26
C GLY A 64 -5.13 3.91 11.85
N MET A 65 -4.83 5.13 11.40
CA MET A 65 -4.23 5.39 10.09
C MET A 65 -2.77 5.77 10.26
N ALA A 66 -1.87 5.15 9.50
CA ALA A 66 -0.45 5.45 9.57
C ALA A 66 0.26 5.19 8.24
N LEU A 67 1.41 5.83 8.09
CA LEU A 67 2.43 5.52 7.10
C LEU A 67 3.67 4.97 7.83
N PRO A 68 4.35 3.93 7.33
CA PRO A 68 4.00 3.00 6.24
C PRO A 68 3.04 1.86 6.66
N THR A 69 2.48 1.14 5.68
CA THR A 69 1.57 -0.02 5.88
C THR A 69 2.21 -1.21 6.59
N ALA A 70 3.53 -1.28 6.64
CA ALA A 70 4.23 -2.14 7.57
C ALA A 70 5.44 -1.39 8.11
N SER A 71 5.61 -1.38 9.43
CA SER A 71 6.68 -0.63 10.10
C SER A 71 7.24 -1.38 11.30
N PHE A 72 8.38 -0.91 11.80
CA PHE A 72 8.92 -1.36 13.07
C PHE A 72 9.41 -0.17 13.90
N SER A 73 9.34 -0.28 15.22
CA SER A 73 10.07 0.59 16.15
C SER A 73 11.27 -0.19 16.70
N ALA A 74 12.42 0.46 16.79
CA ALA A 74 13.60 -0.13 17.40
C ALA A 74 13.72 0.30 18.87
N ALA A 75 14.26 -0.57 19.71
CA ALA A 75 14.55 -0.22 21.10
C ALA A 75 15.61 0.89 21.17
N ALA A 76 15.50 1.78 22.15
CA ALA A 76 16.37 2.95 22.29
C ALA A 76 17.86 2.60 22.25
N GLY A 77 18.62 3.23 21.35
CA GLY A 77 20.05 2.98 21.19
C GLY A 77 20.41 1.65 20.51
N SER A 78 19.44 0.94 19.92
CA SER A 78 19.67 -0.33 19.22
C SER A 78 18.93 -0.40 17.88
N TRP A 79 19.34 -1.34 17.04
CA TRP A 79 18.61 -1.72 15.82
C TRP A 79 17.65 -2.90 16.03
N GLN A 80 17.48 -3.36 17.27
CA GLN A 80 16.61 -4.49 17.56
C GLN A 80 15.14 -4.04 17.53
N PRO A 81 14.26 -4.73 16.78
CA PRO A 81 12.86 -4.36 16.70
C PRO A 81 12.16 -4.62 18.04
N GLU A 82 11.60 -3.56 18.60
CA GLU A 82 10.77 -3.58 19.81
C GLU A 82 9.31 -3.90 19.48
N VAL A 83 8.80 -3.33 18.38
CA VAL A 83 7.44 -3.60 17.88
C VAL A 83 7.48 -3.69 16.37
N LEU A 84 6.82 -4.72 15.82
CA LEU A 84 6.53 -4.87 14.40
C LEU A 84 5.04 -4.60 14.19
N ARG A 85 4.68 -3.77 13.21
CA ARG A 85 3.28 -3.42 12.92
C ARG A 85 2.95 -3.74 11.47
N VAL A 86 1.83 -4.41 11.27
CA VAL A 86 1.20 -4.57 9.96
C VAL A 86 -0.10 -3.80 9.94
N LEU A 87 -0.33 -3.02 8.90
CA LEU A 87 -1.59 -2.36 8.64
C LEU A 87 -2.23 -2.89 7.36
N PHE A 88 -3.56 -2.82 7.29
CA PHE A 88 -4.25 -3.15 6.03
C PHE A 88 -3.90 -2.11 4.96
N PRO A 89 -3.46 -2.49 3.75
CA PRO A 89 -2.94 -1.58 2.72
C PRO A 89 -4.05 -0.83 1.97
N PHE A 90 -4.95 -0.16 2.71
CA PHE A 90 -6.10 0.54 2.17
C PHE A 90 -5.70 1.62 1.16
N GLY A 91 -4.63 2.36 1.42
CA GLY A 91 -4.10 3.36 0.51
C GLY A 91 -3.66 2.77 -0.84
N ALA A 92 -3.05 1.59 -0.83
CA ALA A 92 -2.65 0.89 -2.05
C ALA A 92 -3.87 0.52 -2.91
N LEU A 93 -4.93 0.00 -2.28
CA LEU A 93 -6.18 -0.33 -2.97
C LEU A 93 -6.81 0.91 -3.61
N ALA A 94 -6.90 2.02 -2.87
CA ALA A 94 -7.43 3.28 -3.38
C ALA A 94 -6.64 3.79 -4.61
N VAL A 95 -5.31 3.69 -4.56
CA VAL A 95 -4.42 4.08 -5.67
C VAL A 95 -4.65 3.19 -6.89
N LEU A 96 -4.74 1.87 -6.72
CA LEU A 96 -4.98 0.93 -7.82
C LEU A 96 -6.34 1.19 -8.49
N VAL A 97 -7.40 1.43 -7.70
CA VAL A 97 -8.71 1.82 -8.22
C VAL A 97 -8.61 3.14 -9.00
N ARG A 98 -7.90 4.13 -8.46
CA ARG A 98 -7.72 5.43 -9.13
C ARG A 98 -7.00 5.29 -10.49
N ILE A 99 -5.98 4.44 -10.57
CA ILE A 99 -5.27 4.11 -11.81
C ILE A 99 -6.20 3.40 -12.79
N ALA A 100 -6.99 2.42 -12.33
CA ALA A 100 -7.94 1.71 -13.19
C ALA A 100 -8.98 2.67 -13.80
N VAL A 101 -9.53 3.59 -12.99
CA VAL A 101 -10.44 4.64 -13.45
C VAL A 101 -9.75 5.60 -14.42
N HIS A 102 -8.51 6.00 -14.12
CA HIS A 102 -7.70 6.86 -15.01
C HIS A 102 -7.55 6.27 -16.41
N ARG A 103 -7.12 5.01 -16.48
CA ARG A 103 -6.92 4.28 -17.74
C ARG A 103 -8.22 4.13 -18.53
N ARG A 104 -9.33 3.85 -17.86
CA ARG A 104 -10.65 3.77 -18.50
C ARG A 104 -11.03 5.10 -19.15
N ARG A 105 -10.87 6.22 -18.44
CA ARG A 105 -11.18 7.56 -18.97
C ARG A 105 -10.33 7.89 -20.20
N GLN A 106 -9.03 7.62 -20.16
CA GLN A 106 -8.14 7.87 -21.31
C GLN A 106 -8.52 7.06 -22.55
N ARG A 107 -8.92 5.79 -22.38
CA ARG A 107 -9.37 4.94 -23.50
C ARG A 107 -10.64 5.50 -24.15
N VAL A 108 -11.60 5.95 -23.35
CA VAL A 108 -12.85 6.55 -23.86
C VAL A 108 -12.56 7.84 -24.63
N SER A 109 -11.71 8.73 -24.10
CA SER A 109 -11.33 9.96 -24.80
C SER A 109 -10.66 9.66 -26.15
N ARG A 110 -9.69 8.75 -26.19
CA ARG A 110 -9.03 8.36 -27.46
C ARG A 110 -10.00 7.76 -28.48
N GLY A 111 -10.96 6.95 -28.05
CA GLY A 111 -11.98 6.39 -28.93
C GLY A 111 -12.90 7.46 -29.54
N ARG A 112 -13.25 8.48 -28.76
CA ARG A 112 -14.06 9.61 -29.21
C ARG A 112 -13.30 10.47 -30.23
N ASP A 113 -12.02 10.74 -29.99
CA ASP A 113 -11.19 11.54 -30.89
C ASP A 113 -10.96 10.81 -32.23
N GLY A 114 -10.73 9.49 -32.19
CA GLY A 114 -10.62 8.67 -33.41
C GLY A 114 -11.91 8.62 -34.23
N ALA A 115 -13.08 8.55 -33.57
CA ALA A 115 -14.37 8.58 -34.25
C ALA A 115 -14.69 9.93 -34.91
N LEU A 116 -14.19 11.04 -34.33
CA LEU A 116 -14.32 12.38 -34.91
C LEU A 116 -13.35 12.61 -36.08
N ALA A 117 -12.15 12.01 -36.03
CA ALA A 117 -11.17 12.10 -37.11
C ALA A 117 -11.60 11.35 -38.38
N GLY A 118 -12.31 10.23 -38.26
CA GLY A 118 -12.82 9.45 -39.42
C GLY A 118 -14.09 10.02 -40.09
N ARG A 119 -14.61 11.16 -39.62
CA ARG A 119 -15.79 11.85 -40.20
C ARG A 119 -15.43 13.08 -41.05
N ARG A 120 -14.14 13.37 -41.24
CA ARG A 120 -13.64 14.42 -42.13
C ARG A 120 -13.04 13.79 -43.37
#